data_AF-A0A964UXB0-F1
#
_entry.id   AF-A0A964UXB0-F1
#
_cell.length_a   1.000
_cell.length_b   1.000
_cell.length_c   1.000
_cell.angle_alpha   90.00
_cell.angle_beta   90.00
_cell.angle_gamma   90.00
#
_symmetry.space_group_name_H-M   'P 1'
#
loop_
_entity.id
_entity.type
_entity.pdbx_description
1 polymer ?
#
loop_
_entity_poly.entity_id
_entity_poly.type
_entity_poly.pdbx_seq_one_letter_code
_entity_poly.pdbx_strand_id
1 'polypeptide(L)'
;MTTFPTLVPNAINFDMGRANISAAPTFAGPVRFRHSQRVNNQQLQLTYRGLSQAQVEELRTHFYTVQSSFQYFEIPDAIWGGLSVVPEGSLCRYSAPFKEEHTGLHYNVSVSLNIIDSVILLYILNGGAAQQPTVTTLRQTFAFNGYEPFILDGRGADVAATLVLNGGAASL
;
A
#
# COMPACT_ATOMS: atom_id res chain seq x y z
N MET A 1 -25.43 3.40 5.76
CA MET A 1 -24.15 4.06 5.45
C MET A 1 -24.31 4.74 4.10
N THR A 2 -23.81 5.97 3.96
CA THR A 2 -23.77 6.66 2.67
C THR A 2 -22.62 6.11 1.85
N THR A 3 -22.91 5.67 0.63
CA THR A 3 -21.90 5.16 -0.30
C THR A 3 -21.27 6.33 -1.06
N PHE A 4 -19.94 6.30 -1.25
CA PHE A 4 -19.27 7.30 -2.07
C PHE A 4 -19.74 7.24 -3.54
N PRO A 5 -19.82 8.37 -4.28
CA PRO A 5 -20.26 8.36 -5.68
C PRO A 5 -19.42 7.43 -6.56
N THR A 6 -20.03 6.74 -7.52
CA THR A 6 -19.37 5.76 -8.41
C THR A 6 -18.55 6.40 -9.54
N LEU A 7 -18.09 7.63 -9.34
CA LEU A 7 -17.30 8.38 -10.33
C LEU A 7 -15.87 7.85 -10.37
N VAL A 8 -15.42 7.44 -11.55
CA VAL A 8 -14.06 6.95 -11.78
C VAL A 8 -13.08 8.13 -11.86
N PRO A 9 -12.05 8.18 -11.00
CA PRO A 9 -11.05 9.24 -11.03
C PRO A 9 -10.07 9.06 -12.20
N ASN A 10 -9.50 10.16 -12.67
CA ASN A 10 -8.45 10.15 -13.69
C ASN A 10 -7.09 9.76 -13.11
N ALA A 11 -6.85 10.05 -11.84
CA ALA A 11 -5.65 9.64 -11.13
C ALA A 11 -5.96 9.31 -9.67
N ILE A 12 -5.27 8.29 -9.19
CA ILE A 12 -5.32 7.82 -7.79
C ILE A 12 -3.90 7.91 -7.27
N ASN A 13 -3.72 8.68 -6.20
CA ASN A 13 -2.46 8.71 -5.46
C ASN A 13 -2.70 8.14 -4.06
N PHE A 14 -1.88 7.18 -3.67
CA PHE A 14 -2.02 6.46 -2.42
C PHE A 14 -0.73 6.55 -1.61
N ASP A 15 -0.83 7.14 -0.42
CA ASP A 15 0.21 7.13 0.60
C ASP A 15 -0.13 6.05 1.62
N MET A 16 0.76 5.04 1.71
CA MET A 16 0.62 3.93 2.66
C MET A 16 0.70 4.38 4.12
N GLY A 17 1.03 5.65 4.38
CA GLY A 17 1.22 6.19 5.71
C GLY A 17 2.61 5.87 6.26
N ARG A 18 2.79 6.07 7.57
CA ARG A 18 4.09 5.87 8.22
C ARG A 18 3.97 4.90 9.38
N ALA A 19 5.01 4.07 9.52
CA ALA A 19 5.14 3.24 10.71
C ALA A 19 5.22 4.12 11.96
N ASN A 20 4.54 3.71 13.03
CA ASN A 20 4.57 4.42 14.29
C ASN A 20 5.92 4.18 14.99
N ILE A 21 6.91 5.02 14.66
CA ILE A 21 8.28 4.94 15.14
C ILE A 21 8.70 6.30 15.69
N SER A 22 9.25 6.33 16.90
CA SER A 22 10.00 7.48 17.41
C SER A 22 11.51 7.23 17.31
N ALA A 23 12.29 8.30 17.17
CA ALA A 23 13.74 8.23 17.10
C ALA A 23 14.37 9.09 18.22
N ALA A 24 15.32 8.52 18.95
CA ALA A 24 16.15 9.25 19.90
C ALA A 24 17.57 9.40 19.33
N PRO A 25 18.15 10.60 19.33
CA PRO A 25 19.52 10.79 18.86
C PRO A 25 20.52 10.15 19.84
N THR A 26 21.49 9.40 19.32
CA THR A 26 22.63 8.91 20.10
C THR A 26 23.93 9.19 19.36
N PHE A 27 25.05 9.12 20.07
CA PHE A 27 26.38 9.37 19.51
C PHE A 27 26.76 8.42 18.36
N ALA A 28 26.16 7.23 18.31
CA ALA A 28 26.39 6.21 17.27
C ALA A 28 25.30 6.14 16.19
N GLY A 29 24.33 7.07 16.20
CA GLY A 29 23.19 7.10 15.29
C GLY A 29 21.83 7.03 16.01
N PRO A 30 20.71 7.25 15.30
CA PRO A 30 19.40 7.28 15.93
C PRO A 30 18.92 5.89 16.34
N VAL A 31 18.60 5.72 17.63
CA VAL A 31 17.88 4.53 18.10
C VAL A 31 16.39 4.75 17.84
N ARG A 32 15.75 3.76 17.21
CA ARG A 32 14.34 3.83 16.79
C ARG A 32 13.49 2.90 17.62
N PHE A 33 12.41 3.43 18.19
CA PHE A 33 11.43 2.69 18.98
C PHE A 33 10.14 2.55 18.20
N ARG A 34 9.74 1.32 17.92
CA ARG A 34 8.47 1.00 17.25
C ARG A 34 7.38 0.85 18.30
N HIS A 35 6.31 1.64 18.19
CA HIS A 35 5.18 1.64 19.14
C HIS A 35 4.01 0.79 18.67
N SER A 36 3.98 0.42 17.38
CA SER A 36 2.94 -0.45 16.82
C SER A 36 3.47 -1.23 15.63
N GLN A 37 2.93 -2.42 15.43
CA GLN A 37 3.17 -3.19 14.21
C GLN A 37 2.35 -2.69 13.02
N ARG A 38 1.31 -1.89 13.27
CA ARG A 38 0.41 -1.36 12.25
C ARG A 38 0.89 -0.02 11.70
N VAL A 39 0.56 0.23 10.44
CA VAL A 39 0.72 1.53 9.80
C VAL A 39 -0.61 2.25 9.82
N ASN A 40 -0.56 3.52 10.20
CA ASN A 40 -1.73 4.38 10.32
C ASN A 40 -1.54 5.62 9.44
N ASN A 41 -2.62 6.41 9.32
CA ASN A 41 -2.65 7.66 8.56
C ASN A 41 -2.38 7.45 7.06
N GLN A 42 -3.01 6.42 6.51
CA GLN A 42 -3.06 6.18 5.07
C GLN A 42 -3.87 7.27 4.40
N GLN A 43 -3.29 7.90 3.40
CA GLN A 43 -3.93 8.99 2.67
C GLN A 43 -4.18 8.57 1.23
N LEU A 44 -5.37 8.89 0.77
CA LEU A 44 -5.81 8.63 -0.58
C LEU A 44 -6.22 9.96 -1.20
N GLN A 45 -5.65 10.26 -2.36
CA GLN A 45 -6.00 11.43 -3.13
C GLN A 45 -6.56 10.99 -4.48
N LEU A 46 -7.81 11.37 -4.73
CA LEU A 46 -8.52 11.11 -5.97
C LEU A 46 -8.57 12.41 -6.78
N THR A 47 -8.12 12.34 -8.02
CA THR A 47 -8.13 13.48 -8.94
C THR A 47 -9.08 13.20 -10.09
N TYR A 48 -10.05 14.09 -10.26
CA TYR A 48 -11.02 14.10 -11.33
C TYR A 48 -10.74 15.29 -12.24
N ARG A 49 -10.81 15.08 -13.55
CA ARG A 49 -10.61 16.09 -14.57
C ARG A 49 -11.77 16.04 -15.55
N GLY A 50 -12.27 17.22 -15.92
CA GLY A 50 -13.32 17.32 -16.91
C GLY A 50 -14.70 16.84 -16.43
N LEU A 51 -15.00 16.94 -15.12
CA LEU A 51 -16.31 16.59 -14.61
C LEU A 51 -17.37 17.57 -15.11
N SER A 52 -18.57 17.06 -15.36
CA SER A 52 -19.77 17.87 -15.60
C SER A 52 -20.32 18.43 -14.28
N GLN A 53 -21.14 19.48 -14.34
CA GLN A 53 -21.76 20.08 -13.16
C GLN A 53 -22.57 19.06 -12.33
N ALA A 54 -23.28 18.14 -12.98
CA ALA A 54 -24.05 17.11 -12.29
C ALA A 54 -23.14 16.17 -11.46
N GLN A 55 -21.99 15.77 -12.01
CA GLN A 55 -21.04 14.89 -11.33
C GLN A 55 -20.35 15.59 -10.15
N VAL A 56 -20.05 16.89 -10.28
CA VAL A 56 -19.54 17.67 -9.14
C VAL A 56 -20.59 17.79 -8.04
N GLU A 57 -21.86 17.96 -8.42
CA GLU A 57 -22.96 18.05 -7.45
C GLU A 57 -23.14 16.75 -6.65
N GLU A 58 -22.89 15.59 -7.26
CA GLU A 58 -22.86 14.30 -6.54
C GLU A 58 -21.76 14.29 -5.46
N LEU A 59 -20.55 14.72 -5.79
CA LEU A 59 -19.43 14.81 -4.85
C LEU A 59 -19.72 15.80 -3.72
N ARG A 60 -20.32 16.95 -4.06
CA ARG A 60 -20.69 18.01 -3.12
C ARG A 60 -21.77 17.54 -2.15
N THR A 61 -22.82 16.90 -2.67
CA THR A 61 -23.93 16.34 -1.89
C THR A 61 -23.40 15.32 -0.90
N HIS A 62 -22.60 14.35 -1.38
CA HIS A 62 -21.99 13.34 -0.52
C HIS A 62 -21.11 13.96 0.57
N PHE A 63 -20.25 14.93 0.23
CA PHE A 63 -19.41 15.64 1.19
C PHE A 63 -20.25 16.30 2.30
N TYR A 64 -21.31 17.02 1.95
CA TYR A 64 -22.18 17.67 2.95
C TYR A 64 -22.98 16.68 3.80
N THR A 65 -23.44 15.56 3.22
CA THR A 65 -24.12 14.51 3.98
C THR A 65 -23.17 13.85 4.99
N VAL A 66 -21.93 13.56 4.59
CA VAL A 66 -20.92 12.99 5.49
C VAL A 66 -20.48 13.99 6.56
N GLN A 67 -20.27 15.26 6.19
CA GLN A 67 -19.84 16.30 7.11
C GLN A 67 -20.87 16.56 8.22
N SER A 68 -22.17 16.53 7.89
CA SER A 68 -23.24 16.74 8.87
C SER A 68 -23.45 15.55 9.81
N SER A 69 -23.12 14.34 9.36
CA SER A 69 -23.34 13.11 10.12
C SER A 69 -22.10 12.55 10.82
N PHE A 70 -20.90 13.08 10.52
CA PHE A 70 -19.59 12.58 10.98
C PHE A 70 -19.40 11.07 10.74
N GLN A 71 -20.08 10.53 9.73
CA GLN A 71 -20.05 9.10 9.44
C GLN A 71 -18.83 8.70 8.61
N TYR A 72 -18.50 7.42 8.70
CA TYR A 72 -17.57 6.77 7.78
C TYR A 72 -18.33 6.24 6.58
N PHE A 73 -17.63 6.12 5.46
CA PHE A 73 -18.19 5.61 4.23
C PHE A 73 -17.20 4.67 3.54
N GLU A 74 -17.75 3.82 2.68
CA GLU A 74 -16.99 2.91 1.84
C GLU A 74 -16.87 3.50 0.43
N ILE A 75 -15.75 3.18 -0.22
CA ILE A 75 -15.47 3.56 -1.60
C ILE A 75 -15.86 2.37 -2.49
N PRO A 76 -16.77 2.54 -3.46
CA PRO A 76 -17.13 1.47 -4.39
C PRO A 76 -15.95 0.93 -5.17
N ASP A 77 -15.92 -0.38 -5.40
CA ASP A 77 -14.84 -1.04 -6.15
C ASP A 77 -14.70 -0.54 -7.59
N ALA A 78 -15.78 0.00 -8.15
CA ALA A 78 -15.79 0.64 -9.46
C ALA A 78 -14.74 1.76 -9.61
N ILE A 79 -14.36 2.42 -8.51
CA ILE A 79 -13.35 3.50 -8.50
C ILE A 79 -11.95 2.98 -8.76
N TRP A 80 -11.65 1.74 -8.32
CA TRP A 80 -10.29 1.20 -8.38
C TRP A 80 -9.91 0.65 -9.74
N GLY A 81 -10.87 0.45 -10.66
CA GLY A 81 -10.59 -0.05 -12.00
C GLY A 81 -9.88 -1.42 -12.01
N GLY A 82 -10.11 -2.25 -10.98
CA GLY A 82 -9.44 -3.55 -10.79
C GLY A 82 -8.12 -3.50 -10.02
N LEU A 83 -7.68 -2.33 -9.55
CA LEU A 83 -6.51 -2.22 -8.69
C LEU A 83 -6.83 -2.65 -7.25
N SER A 84 -6.06 -3.59 -6.70
CA SER A 84 -6.14 -3.97 -5.29
C SER A 84 -5.27 -3.03 -4.42
N VAL A 85 -5.59 -1.73 -4.40
CA VAL A 85 -4.81 -0.73 -3.64
C VAL A 85 -5.24 -0.68 -2.18
N VAL A 86 -6.55 -0.77 -1.94
CA VAL A 86 -7.18 -0.66 -0.63
C VAL A 86 -7.98 -1.94 -0.39
N PRO A 87 -7.90 -2.56 0.81
CA PRO A 87 -8.71 -3.73 1.12
C PRO A 87 -10.21 -3.47 0.91
N GLU A 88 -10.94 -4.45 0.39
CA GLU A 88 -12.39 -4.38 0.23
C GLU A 88 -13.06 -4.11 1.59
N GLY A 89 -14.07 -3.23 1.60
CA GLY A 89 -14.75 -2.82 2.84
C GLY A 89 -13.96 -1.83 3.72
N SER A 90 -12.85 -1.26 3.24
CA SER A 90 -12.11 -0.25 3.99
C SER A 90 -12.94 1.02 4.22
N LEU A 91 -13.07 1.39 5.49
CA LEU A 91 -13.75 2.62 5.90
C LEU A 91 -12.87 3.85 5.67
N CYS A 92 -13.46 4.86 5.04
CA CYS A 92 -12.82 6.12 4.70
C CYS A 92 -13.53 7.31 5.36
N ARG A 93 -12.78 8.40 5.51
CA ARG A 93 -13.29 9.73 5.87
C ARG A 93 -12.61 10.81 5.04
N TYR A 94 -13.29 11.93 4.84
CA TYR A 94 -12.64 13.11 4.25
C TYR A 94 -11.52 13.61 5.18
N SER A 95 -10.33 13.83 4.62
CA SER A 95 -9.18 14.38 5.36
C SER A 95 -9.15 15.92 5.31
N ALA A 96 -9.73 16.49 4.27
CA ALA A 96 -9.87 17.92 4.02
C ALA A 96 -11.11 18.17 3.14
N PRO A 97 -11.63 19.41 3.09
CA PRO A 97 -12.57 19.80 2.05
C PRO A 97 -12.00 19.52 0.67
N PHE A 98 -12.82 19.02 -0.25
CA PHE A 98 -12.38 18.81 -1.63
C PHE A 98 -12.10 20.16 -2.31
N LYS A 99 -11.16 20.17 -3.25
CA LYS A 99 -10.83 21.36 -4.04
C LYS A 99 -11.51 21.26 -5.39
N GLU A 100 -12.14 22.35 -5.80
CA GLU A 100 -12.85 22.47 -7.08
C GLU A 100 -12.21 23.62 -7.88
N GLU A 101 -11.83 23.34 -9.11
CA GLU A 101 -11.31 24.32 -10.07
C GLU A 101 -12.23 24.35 -11.29
N HIS A 102 -12.67 25.55 -11.66
CA HIS A 102 -13.56 25.74 -12.79
C HIS A 102 -12.75 25.91 -14.08
N THR A 103 -13.00 25.05 -15.05
CA THR A 103 -12.38 25.07 -16.38
C THR A 103 -13.46 25.27 -17.45
N GLY A 104 -14.07 26.46 -17.47
CA GLY A 104 -15.17 26.78 -18.37
C GLY A 104 -16.43 25.98 -18.04
N LEU A 105 -16.85 25.09 -18.96
CA LEU A 105 -18.01 24.21 -18.80
C LEU A 105 -17.73 22.94 -17.95
N HIS A 106 -16.47 22.68 -17.63
CA HIS A 106 -16.05 21.50 -16.89
C HIS A 106 -15.32 21.87 -15.61
N TYR A 107 -15.20 20.90 -14.71
CA TYR A 107 -14.61 21.08 -13.40
C TYR A 107 -13.50 20.06 -13.17
N ASN A 108 -12.41 20.52 -12.55
CA ASN A 108 -11.39 19.64 -11.99
C ASN A 108 -11.59 19.57 -10.49
N VAL A 109 -11.63 18.36 -9.94
CA VAL A 109 -11.89 18.13 -8.52
C VAL A 109 -10.78 17.28 -7.93
N SER A 110 -10.27 17.69 -6.78
CA SER A 110 -9.33 16.91 -5.98
C SER A 110 -9.95 16.58 -4.64
N VAL A 111 -10.08 15.28 -4.36
CA VAL A 111 -10.64 14.76 -3.11
C VAL A 111 -9.52 14.12 -2.30
N SER A 112 -9.41 14.48 -1.02
CA SER A 112 -8.44 13.90 -0.09
C SER A 112 -9.16 13.13 1.01
N LEU A 113 -8.81 11.86 1.16
CA LEU A 113 -9.44 10.89 2.04
C LEU A 113 -8.37 10.27 2.96
N ASN A 114 -8.78 9.95 4.18
CA ASN A 114 -8.01 9.11 5.09
C ASN A 114 -8.71 7.77 5.21
N ILE A 115 -7.94 6.69 5.05
CA ILE A 115 -8.42 5.34 5.37
C ILE A 115 -8.23 5.12 6.88
N ILE A 116 -9.29 4.62 7.51
CA ILE A 116 -9.32 4.41 8.97
C ILE A 116 -8.73 3.07 9.34
N ASP A 117 -8.87 2.09 8.45
CA ASP A 117 -8.33 0.77 8.73
C ASP A 117 -6.79 0.81 8.81
N SER A 118 -6.26 0.04 9.75
CA SER A 118 -4.82 0.00 10.03
C SER A 118 -4.25 -1.26 9.44
N VAL A 119 -3.35 -1.12 8.46
CA VAL A 119 -2.81 -2.27 7.74
C VAL A 119 -1.51 -2.76 8.39
N ILE A 120 -1.34 -4.08 8.45
CA ILE A 120 -0.06 -4.70 8.78
C ILE A 120 0.79 -4.73 7.51
N LEU A 121 1.96 -4.09 7.54
CA LEU A 121 2.93 -4.20 6.46
C LEU A 121 3.48 -5.63 6.43
N LEU A 122 3.03 -6.42 5.45
CA LEU A 122 3.61 -7.70 5.10
C LEU A 122 4.44 -7.54 3.82
N TYR A 123 5.75 -7.70 3.93
CA TYR A 123 6.62 -7.76 2.75
C TYR A 123 6.68 -9.21 2.29
N ILE A 124 5.98 -9.53 1.20
CA ILE A 124 6.06 -10.85 0.56
C ILE A 124 7.11 -10.77 -0.54
N LEU A 125 8.23 -11.46 -0.37
CA LEU A 125 9.20 -11.69 -1.44
C LEU A 125 8.65 -12.78 -2.36
N ASN A 126 7.92 -12.37 -3.40
CA ASN A 126 7.44 -13.29 -4.42
C ASN A 126 8.57 -13.57 -5.44
N GLY A 127 9.23 -14.72 -5.30
CA GLY A 127 10.29 -15.17 -6.22
C GLY A 127 9.78 -15.68 -7.58
N GLY A 128 8.48 -15.56 -7.86
CA GLY A 128 7.85 -16.18 -9.02
C GLY A 128 7.82 -17.70 -8.92
N ALA A 129 7.32 -18.36 -9.97
CA ALA A 129 7.44 -19.81 -10.08
C ALA A 129 8.94 -20.18 -10.17
N ALA A 130 9.43 -20.98 -9.23
CA ALA A 130 10.78 -21.50 -9.29
C ALA A 130 10.91 -22.38 -10.55
N GLN A 131 11.46 -21.84 -11.64
CA GLN A 131 12.02 -22.69 -12.67
C GLN A 131 13.31 -23.25 -12.11
N GLN A 132 13.24 -24.46 -11.56
CA GLN A 132 14.41 -25.19 -11.12
C GLN A 132 15.28 -25.47 -12.36
N PRO A 133 16.46 -24.84 -12.52
CA PRO A 133 17.39 -25.30 -13.54
C PRO A 133 17.75 -26.76 -13.24
N THR A 134 17.86 -27.59 -14.26
CA THR A 134 18.31 -28.98 -14.09
C THR A 134 19.74 -28.98 -13.58
N VAL A 135 19.91 -29.09 -12.26
CA VAL A 135 21.23 -29.27 -11.63
C VAL A 135 21.52 -30.77 -11.64
N THR A 136 22.45 -31.19 -12.51
CA THR A 136 22.80 -32.60 -12.71
C THR A 136 23.51 -33.22 -11.50
N THR A 137 24.07 -32.43 -10.56
CA THR A 137 24.60 -32.94 -9.29
C THR A 137 24.65 -31.83 -8.23
N LEU A 138 23.91 -32.00 -7.13
CA LEU A 138 24.08 -31.19 -5.92
C LEU A 138 25.32 -31.69 -5.17
N ARG A 139 26.35 -30.84 -5.05
CA ARG A 139 27.61 -31.23 -4.41
C ARG A 139 27.56 -31.17 -2.89
N GLN A 140 26.86 -30.19 -2.32
CA GLN A 140 26.84 -29.93 -0.88
C GLN A 140 25.49 -29.33 -0.47
N THR A 141 24.99 -29.73 0.70
CA THR A 141 23.77 -29.20 1.31
C THR A 141 24.09 -28.75 2.72
N PHE A 142 23.71 -27.51 3.06
CA PHE A 142 23.88 -26.94 4.39
C PHE A 142 22.51 -26.58 4.96
N ALA A 143 22.23 -27.02 6.18
CA ALA A 143 21.05 -26.58 6.92
C ALA A 143 21.40 -25.31 7.71
N PHE A 144 20.75 -24.20 7.40
CA PHE A 144 20.89 -22.96 8.17
C PHE A 144 19.93 -23.00 9.36
N ASN A 145 20.47 -22.95 10.57
CA ASN A 145 19.72 -22.77 11.80
C ASN A 145 20.24 -21.50 12.51
N GLY A 146 19.43 -20.45 12.61
CA GLY A 146 19.81 -19.21 13.29
C GLY A 146 19.13 -17.96 12.72
N TYR A 147 19.37 -16.82 13.37
CA TYR A 147 18.84 -15.51 12.98
C TYR A 147 19.92 -14.55 12.42
N GLU A 148 21.17 -15.00 12.36
CA GLU A 148 22.29 -14.17 11.92
C GLU A 148 22.46 -14.19 10.39
N PRO A 149 22.96 -13.11 9.77
CA PRO A 149 23.29 -13.10 8.35
C PRO A 149 24.38 -14.13 8.03
N PHE A 150 24.26 -14.82 6.90
CA PHE A 150 25.31 -15.69 6.39
C PHE A 150 25.97 -15.11 5.14
N ILE A 151 27.26 -15.43 4.96
CA ILE A 151 28.05 -15.01 3.79
C ILE A 151 28.45 -16.27 3.01
N LEU A 152 28.19 -16.28 1.71
CA LEU A 152 28.70 -17.29 0.79
C LEU A 152 29.91 -16.69 0.05
N ASP A 153 31.11 -17.17 0.38
CA ASP A 153 32.34 -16.77 -0.30
C ASP A 153 32.74 -17.86 -1.31
N GLY A 154 32.50 -17.59 -2.60
CA GLY A 154 32.87 -18.48 -3.69
C GLY A 154 34.34 -18.32 -4.04
N ARG A 155 35.23 -19.09 -3.40
CA ARG A 155 36.66 -19.14 -3.77
C ARG A 155 36.99 -20.43 -4.51
N GLY A 156 37.16 -20.33 -5.82
CA GLY A 156 37.60 -21.43 -6.68
C GLY A 156 37.64 -21.01 -8.15
N ALA A 157 38.54 -21.63 -8.92
CA ALA A 157 38.76 -21.32 -10.34
C ALA A 157 37.73 -21.98 -11.29
N ASP A 158 36.68 -22.61 -10.76
CA ASP A 158 35.67 -23.31 -11.55
C ASP A 158 34.53 -22.39 -12.00
N VAL A 159 34.20 -22.53 -13.27
CA VAL A 159 33.27 -21.69 -14.02
C VAL A 159 31.83 -21.99 -13.58
N ALA A 160 31.21 -20.99 -12.95
CA ALA A 160 29.81 -20.95 -12.47
C ALA A 160 29.47 -21.88 -11.28
N ALA A 161 29.24 -21.26 -10.11
CA ALA A 161 28.59 -21.90 -8.98
C ALA A 161 27.09 -21.58 -8.99
N THR A 162 26.23 -22.61 -8.97
CA THR A 162 24.77 -22.45 -8.84
C THR A 162 24.36 -22.63 -7.39
N LEU A 163 23.78 -21.59 -6.79
CA LEU A 163 23.18 -21.65 -5.46
C LEU A 163 21.69 -21.98 -5.59
N VAL A 164 21.22 -22.99 -4.86
CA VAL A 164 19.79 -23.30 -4.72
C VAL A 164 19.37 -23.04 -3.28
N LEU A 165 18.42 -22.12 -3.08
CA LEU A 165 17.81 -21.84 -1.79
C LEU A 165 16.44 -22.50 -1.72
N ASN A 166 16.31 -23.56 -0.93
CA ASN A 166 15.03 -24.21 -0.67
C ASN A 166 14.39 -23.58 0.56
N GLY A 167 13.41 -22.70 0.35
CA GLY A 167 12.56 -22.21 1.44
C GLY A 167 11.69 -23.35 1.94
N GLY A 168 11.98 -23.87 3.13
CA GLY A 168 11.04 -24.75 3.83
C GLY A 168 9.83 -23.92 4.26
N ALA A 169 8.63 -24.29 3.82
CA ALA A 169 7.42 -23.75 4.40
C ALA A 169 7.41 -24.15 5.88
N ALA A 170 7.53 -23.17 6.78
CA ALA A 170 7.15 -23.40 8.17
C ALA A 170 5.63 -23.59 8.18
N SER A 171 5.17 -24.82 8.37
CA SER A 171 3.77 -25.08 8.72
C SER A 171 3.50 -24.43 10.08
N LEU A 172 2.63 -23.42 10.11
CA LEU A 172 1.97 -22.96 11.33
C LEU A 172 0.88 -23.95 11.73
#